data_AF-A0A813SCY5-F1
#
_entry.id   AF-A0A813SCY5-F1
#
_cell.length_a   1.000
_cell.length_b   1.000
_cell.length_c   1.000
_cell.angle_alpha   90.00
_cell.angle_beta   90.00
_cell.angle_gamma   90.00
#
_symmetry.space_group_name_H-M   'P 1'
#
loop_
_entity.id
_entity.type
_entity.pdbx_description
1 polymer ?
#
loop_
_entity_poly.entity_id
_entity_poly.type
_entity_poly.pdbx_seq_one_letter_code
_entity_poly.pdbx_strand_id
1 'polypeptide(L)'
;MINNEPYTLALFDTAGQSGFELMRAFSYTNTDVFLVCFSVMSPVSFNNALKIWINEIHHSSSPAPFLLVGTKIDLRTNVAEIELLAKSKQKPITHEQGERAAKQHGAYAYIECSALTQENLKETFDTAILASIKPLKSKRSRIFSCCS
;
A
#
# COMPACT_ATOMS: atom_id res chain seq x y z
N MET A 1 -0.35 20.45 -4.38
CA MET A 1 0.60 21.45 -3.87
C MET A 1 1.19 20.90 -2.60
N ILE A 2 2.52 20.75 -2.52
CA ILE A 2 3.24 20.44 -1.28
C ILE A 2 4.25 21.56 -1.08
N ASN A 3 4.29 22.18 0.10
CA ASN A 3 5.17 23.32 0.39
C ASN A 3 5.06 24.45 -0.65
N ASN A 4 3.85 24.74 -1.12
CA ASN A 4 3.57 25.73 -2.17
C ASN A 4 4.22 25.44 -3.54
N GLU A 5 4.69 24.22 -3.79
CA GLU A 5 5.16 23.79 -5.10
C GLU A 5 4.11 22.91 -5.81
N PRO A 6 3.89 23.12 -7.13
CA PRO A 6 3.03 22.27 -7.93
C PRO A 6 3.76 20.96 -8.31
N TYR A 7 3.04 19.85 -8.21
CA TYR A 7 3.50 18.53 -8.63
C TYR A 7 2.47 17.93 -9.58
N THR A 8 2.94 17.28 -10.65
CA THR A 8 2.10 16.52 -11.57
C THR A 8 2.14 15.05 -11.17
N LEU A 9 0.96 14.46 -10.96
CA LEU A 9 0.82 13.04 -10.65
C LEU A 9 0.30 12.29 -11.89
N ALA A 10 1.03 11.28 -12.33
CA ALA A 10 0.52 10.27 -13.25
C ALA A 10 0.03 9.08 -12.43
N LEU A 11 -1.26 8.75 -12.55
CA LEU A 11 -1.87 7.65 -11.81
C LEU A 11 -2.11 6.46 -12.74
N PHE A 12 -1.64 5.29 -12.32
CA PHE A 12 -1.80 4.03 -13.04
C PHE A 12 -2.57 3.05 -12.16
N ASP A 13 -3.82 2.76 -12.53
CA ASP A 13 -4.62 1.74 -11.87
C ASP A 13 -4.32 0.36 -12.48
N THR A 14 -4.22 -0.67 -11.63
CA THR A 14 -3.82 -2.02 -12.07
C THR A 14 -4.78 -3.08 -11.56
N ALA A 15 -4.98 -4.13 -12.35
CA ALA A 15 -5.83 -5.25 -11.97
C ALA A 15 -5.22 -6.04 -10.78
N GLY A 16 -5.99 -6.20 -9.71
CA GLY A 16 -5.63 -6.96 -8.51
C GLY A 16 -6.04 -8.45 -8.53
N GLN A 17 -6.68 -8.90 -9.60
CA GLN A 17 -7.14 -10.28 -9.79
C GLN A 17 -6.04 -11.18 -10.36
N SER A 18 -6.12 -12.47 -10.04
CA SER A 18 -5.18 -13.49 -10.55
C SER A 18 -5.25 -13.59 -12.08
N GLY A 19 -4.13 -13.89 -12.72
CA GLY A 19 -3.99 -13.99 -14.18
C GLY A 19 -3.60 -12.69 -14.88
N PHE A 20 -3.42 -11.60 -14.12
CA PHE A 20 -2.98 -10.28 -14.63
C PHE A 20 -1.60 -9.87 -14.11
N GLU A 21 -0.84 -10.79 -13.52
CA GLU A 21 0.47 -10.55 -12.92
C GLU A 21 1.45 -9.95 -13.94
N LEU A 22 1.49 -10.50 -15.15
CA LEU A 22 2.35 -9.99 -16.23
C LEU A 22 1.95 -8.57 -16.66
N MET A 23 0.65 -8.32 -16.79
CA MET A 23 0.13 -7.00 -17.17
C MET A 23 0.48 -5.94 -16.12
N ARG A 24 0.33 -6.30 -14.84
CA ARG A 24 0.67 -5.42 -13.71
C ARG A 24 2.18 -5.16 -13.63
N ALA A 25 3.01 -6.17 -13.88
CA ALA A 25 4.47 -6.03 -13.87
C ALA A 25 5.00 -5.00 -14.89
N PHE A 26 4.34 -4.81 -16.04
CA PHE A 26 4.72 -3.75 -16.98
C PHE A 26 4.56 -2.35 -16.39
N SER A 27 3.64 -2.17 -15.44
CA SER A 27 3.38 -0.89 -14.78
C SER A 27 4.37 -0.58 -13.64
N TYR A 28 5.28 -1.49 -13.32
CA TYR A 28 6.24 -1.29 -12.22
C TYR A 28 7.52 -0.58 -12.64
N THR A 29 7.83 -0.58 -13.94
CA THR A 29 9.05 0.06 -14.45
C THR A 29 8.90 1.57 -14.42
N ASN A 30 9.90 2.28 -13.88
CA ASN A 30 9.91 3.74 -13.71
C ASN A 30 8.79 4.27 -12.80
N THR A 31 8.31 3.47 -11.86
CA THR A 31 7.37 3.93 -10.83
C THR A 31 8.12 4.62 -9.70
N ASP A 32 7.74 5.86 -9.37
CA ASP A 32 8.38 6.63 -8.30
C ASP A 32 7.91 6.23 -6.88
N VAL A 33 6.66 5.78 -6.76
CA VAL A 33 6.04 5.35 -5.51
C VAL A 33 4.86 4.42 -5.79
N PHE A 34 4.68 3.39 -4.97
CA PHE A 34 3.51 2.52 -5.02
C PHE A 34 2.49 2.83 -3.92
N LEU A 35 1.21 2.70 -4.24
CA LEU A 35 0.12 2.61 -3.27
C LEU A 35 -0.37 1.16 -3.21
N VAL A 36 -0.01 0.44 -2.15
CA VAL A 36 -0.48 -0.93 -1.94
C VAL A 36 -1.78 -0.87 -1.15
N CYS A 37 -2.90 -0.96 -1.85
CA CYS A 37 -4.23 -0.76 -1.27
C CYS A 37 -4.88 -2.08 -0.86
N PHE A 38 -5.50 -2.14 0.31
CA PHE A 38 -6.42 -3.22 0.71
C PHE A 38 -7.71 -2.62 1.28
N SER A 39 -8.78 -3.40 1.36
CA SER A 39 -10.01 -2.99 2.06
C SER A 39 -9.93 -3.40 3.52
N VAL A 40 -10.19 -2.47 4.45
CA VAL A 40 -10.22 -2.79 5.89
C VAL A 40 -11.33 -3.77 6.25
N MET A 41 -12.33 -3.93 5.39
CA MET A 41 -13.41 -4.91 5.53
C MET A 41 -13.12 -6.24 4.83
N SER A 42 -11.93 -6.44 4.24
CA SER A 42 -11.55 -7.69 3.57
C SER A 42 -10.18 -8.18 4.04
N PRO A 43 -10.14 -9.06 5.07
CA PRO A 43 -8.91 -9.72 5.49
C PRO A 43 -8.20 -10.49 4.38
N VAL A 44 -8.93 -10.96 3.37
CA VAL A 44 -8.34 -11.58 2.18
C VAL A 44 -7.52 -10.57 1.38
N SER A 45 -8.07 -9.38 1.10
CA SER A 45 -7.34 -8.32 0.40
C SER A 45 -6.10 -7.86 1.18
N PHE A 46 -6.18 -7.79 2.50
CA PHE A 46 -5.04 -7.47 3.36
C PHE A 46 -3.93 -8.52 3.23
N ASN A 47 -4.29 -9.81 3.28
CA ASN A 47 -3.30 -10.88 3.08
C ASN A 47 -2.67 -10.85 1.69
N ASN A 48 -3.45 -10.56 0.64
CA ASN A 48 -2.92 -10.44 -0.72
C ASN A 48 -1.95 -9.26 -0.84
N ALA A 49 -2.24 -8.12 -0.23
CA ALA A 49 -1.32 -6.99 -0.16
C ALA A 49 0.03 -7.40 0.42
N LEU A 50 0.02 -8.07 1.58
CA LEU A 50 1.25 -8.44 2.28
C LEU A 50 2.05 -9.55 1.58
N LYS A 51 1.35 -10.55 1.03
CA LYS A 51 1.99 -11.78 0.53
C LYS A 51 2.25 -11.79 -0.96
N ILE A 52 1.48 -11.02 -1.73
CA ILE A 52 1.55 -11.00 -3.19
C ILE A 52 2.13 -9.66 -3.62
N TRP A 53 1.38 -8.57 -3.44
CA TRP A 53 1.71 -7.29 -4.07
C TRP A 53 2.99 -6.66 -3.53
N ILE A 54 3.20 -6.65 -2.20
CA ILE A 54 4.45 -6.18 -1.62
C ILE A 54 5.64 -7.03 -2.08
N ASN A 55 5.46 -8.35 -2.15
CA ASN A 55 6.52 -9.24 -2.63
C ASN A 55 6.84 -9.00 -4.10
N GLU A 56 5.84 -8.78 -4.95
CA GLU A 56 6.04 -8.43 -6.35
C GLU A 56 6.82 -7.12 -6.51
N ILE A 57 6.48 -6.09 -5.73
CA ILE A 57 7.20 -4.80 -5.74
C ILE A 57 8.66 -4.99 -5.33
N HIS A 58 8.91 -5.75 -4.25
CA HIS A 58 10.27 -6.03 -3.77
C HIS A 58 11.13 -6.80 -4.78
N HIS A 59 10.53 -7.68 -5.59
CA HIS A 59 11.23 -8.46 -6.61
C HIS A 59 11.19 -7.82 -8.01
N SER A 60 10.60 -6.63 -8.15
CA SER A 60 10.58 -5.90 -9.41
C SER A 60 11.99 -5.44 -9.81
N SER A 61 12.21 -5.23 -11.11
CA SER A 61 13.49 -4.74 -11.64
C SER A 61 13.80 -3.28 -11.26
N SER A 62 12.81 -2.54 -10.76
CA SER A 62 12.93 -1.13 -10.35
C SER A 62 12.20 -0.91 -9.02
N PRO A 63 12.77 -1.35 -7.89
CA PRO A 63 12.14 -1.18 -6.58
C PRO A 63 11.98 0.29 -6.22
N ALA A 64 10.79 0.67 -5.76
CA ALA A 64 10.43 2.02 -5.33
C ALA A 64 9.80 1.99 -3.92
N PRO A 65 9.81 3.10 -3.17
CA PRO A 65 9.08 3.15 -1.90
C PRO A 65 7.58 2.88 -2.12
N PHE A 66 6.92 2.37 -1.09
CA PHE A 66 5.48 2.12 -1.15
C PHE A 66 4.80 2.53 0.15
N LEU A 67 3.54 2.93 0.02
CA LEU A 67 2.64 3.15 1.15
C LEU A 67 1.71 1.94 1.25
N LEU A 68 1.43 1.49 2.47
CA LEU A 68 0.34 0.55 2.71
C LEU A 68 -0.93 1.36 3.00
N VAL A 69 -1.99 1.12 2.23
CA VAL A 69 -3.22 1.94 2.29
C VAL A 69 -4.43 1.07 2.66
N GLY A 70 -5.02 1.35 3.82
CA GLY A 70 -6.29 0.75 4.25
C GLY A 70 -7.47 1.56 3.74
N THR A 71 -8.22 1.02 2.79
CA THR A 71 -9.37 1.69 2.15
C THR A 71 -10.70 1.29 2.79
N LYS A 72 -11.74 2.11 2.53
CA LYS A 72 -13.13 1.87 2.95
C LYS A 72 -13.33 1.89 4.47
N ILE A 73 -12.64 2.80 5.16
CA ILE A 73 -12.71 2.91 6.63
C ILE A 73 -14.09 3.31 7.15
N ASP A 74 -14.89 3.98 6.33
CA ASP A 74 -16.30 4.31 6.60
C ASP A 74 -17.15 3.06 6.90
N LEU A 75 -16.79 1.90 6.35
CA LEU A 75 -17.50 0.65 6.58
C LEU A 75 -17.16 0.01 7.93
N ARG A 76 -16.07 0.42 8.60
CA ARG A 76 -15.65 -0.14 9.90
C ARG A 76 -16.62 0.23 11.04
N THR A 77 -17.46 1.25 10.84
CA THR A 77 -18.53 1.64 11.76
C THR A 77 -19.91 1.21 11.27
N ASN A 78 -20.02 0.58 10.11
CA ASN A 78 -21.29 0.12 9.55
C ASN A 78 -21.66 -1.24 10.14
N VAL A 79 -22.68 -1.26 11.00
CA VAL A 79 -23.13 -2.46 11.71
C VAL A 79 -23.48 -3.60 10.76
N ALA A 80 -24.19 -3.32 9.66
CA ALA A 80 -24.61 -4.35 8.71
C ALA A 80 -23.41 -5.02 7.99
N GLU A 81 -22.41 -4.22 7.62
CA GLU A 81 -21.17 -4.72 7.00
C GLU A 81 -20.34 -5.58 7.98
N ILE A 82 -20.25 -5.13 9.24
CA ILE A 82 -19.56 -5.88 10.29
C ILE A 82 -20.26 -7.23 10.54
N GLU A 83 -21.59 -7.24 10.62
CA GLU A 83 -22.38 -8.46 10.79
C GLU A 83 -22.22 -9.41 9.59
N LEU A 84 -22.22 -8.87 8.37
CA LEU A 84 -22.00 -9.66 7.16
C LEU A 84 -20.63 -10.34 7.18
N LEU A 85 -19.58 -9.60 7.53
CA LEU A 85 -18.22 -10.13 7.64
C LEU A 85 -18.10 -11.19 8.76
N ALA A 86 -18.81 -10.98 9.88
CA ALA A 86 -18.85 -11.92 10.99
C ALA A 86 -19.51 -13.26 10.61
N LYS A 87 -20.46 -13.29 9.65
CA LYS A 87 -21.02 -14.56 9.12
C LYS A 87 -19.96 -15.47 8.52
N SER A 88 -18.89 -14.88 7.96
CA SER A 88 -17.72 -15.61 7.46
C SER A 88 -16.63 -15.82 8.53
N LYS A 89 -16.94 -15.60 9.81
CA LYS A 89 -16.01 -15.68 10.96
C LYS A 89 -14.80 -14.74 10.83
N GLN A 90 -14.98 -13.64 10.12
CA GLN A 90 -13.94 -12.64 9.91
C GLN A 90 -14.26 -11.36 10.70
N LYS A 91 -13.24 -10.52 10.87
CA LYS A 91 -13.36 -9.21 11.51
C LYS A 91 -12.67 -8.16 10.63
N PRO A 92 -13.08 -6.89 10.71
CA PRO A 92 -12.37 -5.82 10.04
C PRO A 92 -10.91 -5.78 10.49
N ILE A 93 -10.01 -5.41 9.58
CA ILE A 93 -8.63 -5.09 9.90
C ILE A 93 -8.63 -3.83 10.77
N THR A 94 -7.98 -3.89 11.92
CA THR A 94 -7.81 -2.76 12.83
C THR A 94 -6.65 -1.88 12.39
N HIS A 95 -6.66 -0.62 12.82
CA HIS A 95 -5.57 0.32 12.55
C HIS A 95 -4.22 -0.22 13.03
N GLU A 96 -4.17 -0.80 14.24
CA GLU A 96 -2.95 -1.38 14.82
C GLU A 96 -2.38 -2.53 13.97
N GLN A 97 -3.26 -3.38 13.41
CA GLN A 97 -2.83 -4.46 12.51
C GLN A 97 -2.21 -3.92 11.24
N GLY A 98 -2.81 -2.89 10.63
CA GLY A 98 -2.26 -2.24 9.44
C GLY A 98 -0.93 -1.54 9.72
N GLU A 99 -0.83 -0.80 10.82
CA GLU A 99 0.40 -0.10 11.20
C GLU A 99 1.55 -1.08 11.51
N ARG A 100 1.26 -2.17 12.23
CA ARG A 100 2.24 -3.23 12.50
C ARG A 100 2.73 -3.86 11.20
N ALA A 101 1.83 -4.17 10.27
CA ALA A 101 2.19 -4.78 9.00
C ALA A 101 3.04 -3.83 8.14
N ALA A 102 2.68 -2.55 8.07
CA ALA A 102 3.47 -1.54 7.37
C ALA A 102 4.91 -1.48 7.88
N LYS A 103 5.10 -1.44 9.22
CA LYS A 103 6.43 -1.48 9.85
C LYS A 103 7.18 -2.76 9.54
N GLN A 104 6.52 -3.92 9.61
CA GLN A 104 7.13 -5.23 9.35
C GLN A 104 7.59 -5.39 7.89
N HIS A 105 6.84 -4.83 6.94
CA HIS A 105 7.12 -4.96 5.51
C HIS A 105 7.94 -3.80 4.93
N GLY A 106 8.36 -2.82 5.74
CA GLY A 106 9.20 -1.71 5.30
C GLY A 106 8.45 -0.66 4.47
N ALA A 107 7.14 -0.52 4.67
CA ALA A 107 6.37 0.55 4.04
C ALA A 107 6.87 1.93 4.50
N TYR A 108 6.78 2.92 3.62
CA TYR A 108 7.07 4.31 3.95
C TYR A 108 6.13 4.84 5.03
N ALA A 109 4.84 4.54 4.89
CA ALA A 109 3.79 4.89 5.83
C ALA A 109 2.62 3.89 5.73
N TYR A 110 1.82 3.86 6.79
CA TYR A 110 0.48 3.30 6.78
C TYR A 110 -0.54 4.44 6.80
N ILE A 111 -1.48 4.46 5.85
CA ILE A 111 -2.56 5.45 5.83
C ILE A 111 -3.89 4.72 5.66
N GLU A 112 -4.89 5.16 6.41
CA GLU A 112 -6.27 4.71 6.26
C GLU A 112 -7.09 5.81 5.61
N CYS A 113 -7.92 5.48 4.61
CA CYS A 113 -8.75 6.46 3.90
C CYS A 113 -10.13 5.92 3.52
N SER A 114 -11.05 6.85 3.29
CA SER A 114 -12.34 6.57 2.66
C SER A 114 -12.48 7.39 1.39
N ALA A 115 -12.65 6.69 0.27
CA ALA A 115 -13.00 7.36 -0.98
C ALA A 115 -14.40 7.97 -0.95
N LEU A 116 -15.30 7.41 -0.15
CA LEU A 116 -16.71 7.83 -0.05
C LEU A 116 -16.85 9.13 0.74
N THR A 117 -16.24 9.20 1.93
CA THR A 117 -16.29 10.38 2.81
C THR A 117 -15.18 11.39 2.53
N GLN A 118 -14.27 11.03 1.63
CA GLN A 118 -13.03 11.77 1.31
C GLN A 118 -12.02 11.88 2.47
N GLU A 119 -12.25 11.11 3.56
CA GLU A 119 -11.35 11.07 4.70
C GLU A 119 -9.95 10.59 4.30
N ASN A 120 -8.94 11.38 4.65
CA ASN A 120 -7.50 11.15 4.41
C ASN A 120 -7.07 10.91 2.95
N LEU A 121 -7.93 11.17 1.96
CA LEU A 121 -7.55 11.04 0.55
C LEU A 121 -6.40 11.97 0.19
N LYS A 122 -6.49 13.25 0.58
CA LYS A 122 -5.44 14.24 0.33
C LYS A 122 -4.12 13.83 0.99
N GLU A 123 -4.18 13.38 2.24
CA GLU A 123 -3.00 12.93 2.99
C GLU A 123 -2.33 11.71 2.33
N THR A 124 -3.12 10.77 1.81
CA THR A 124 -2.61 9.62 1.05
C THR A 124 -1.73 10.08 -0.12
N PHE A 125 -2.23 10.99 -0.95
CA PHE A 125 -1.49 11.49 -2.11
C PHE A 125 -0.33 12.40 -1.73
N ASP A 126 -0.50 13.27 -0.74
CA ASP A 126 0.59 14.12 -0.26
C ASP A 126 1.76 13.28 0.29
N THR A 127 1.46 12.24 1.05
CA THR A 127 2.49 11.33 1.59
C THR A 127 3.16 10.52 0.49
N ALA A 128 2.42 10.12 -0.55
CA ALA A 128 3.00 9.44 -1.71
C ALA A 128 4.03 10.32 -2.43
N ILE A 129 3.71 11.59 -2.66
CA ILE A 129 4.66 12.56 -3.24
C ILE A 129 5.88 12.75 -2.32
N LEU A 130 5.67 12.84 -1.01
CA LEU A 130 6.80 12.96 -0.08
C LEU A 130 7.69 11.71 -0.10
N ALA A 131 7.11 10.52 -0.25
CA ALA A 131 7.83 9.26 -0.35
C ALA A 131 8.70 9.18 -1.61
N SER A 132 8.23 9.69 -2.75
CA SER A 132 9.01 9.70 -4.00
C SER A 132 10.20 10.67 -3.94
N ILE A 133 10.07 11.80 -3.25
CA ILE A 133 11.14 12.81 -3.13
C ILE A 133 12.16 12.43 -2.05
N LYS A 134 11.70 11.87 -0.92
CA LYS A 134 12.52 11.52 0.24
C LYS A 134 12.38 10.03 0.58
N PRO A 135 12.88 9.12 -0.26
CA PRO A 135 12.76 7.69 0.02
C PRO A 135 13.46 7.33 1.33
N LEU A 136 12.94 6.32 2.03
CA LEU A 136 13.60 5.78 3.22
C LEU A 136 15.04 5.41 2.87
N LYS A 137 16.02 5.91 3.64
CA LYS A 137 17.42 5.52 3.47
C LYS A 137 17.51 4.01 3.67
N SER A 138 17.71 3.26 2.59
CA SER A 138 17.95 1.82 2.64
C SER A 138 19.07 1.54 3.63
N LYS A 139 18.80 0.73 4.66
CA LYS A 139 19.86 0.00 5.35
C LYS A 139 20.40 -0.99 4.33
N ARG A 140 21.37 -0.57 3.52
CA ARG A 140 22.20 -1.50 2.74
C ARG A 140 22.70 -2.56 3.72
N SER A 141 22.20 -3.78 3.61
CA SER A 141 22.93 -4.93 4.13
C SER A 141 24.29 -4.87 3.46
N ARG A 142 25.35 -4.78 4.28
CA ARG A 142 26.71 -4.96 3.78
C ARG A 142 26.75 -6.36 3.20
N ILE A 143 26.68 -6.46 1.87
CA ILE A 143 27.11 -7.65 1.16
C ILE A 143 28.58 -7.80 1.58
N PHE A 144 28.85 -8.83 2.38
CA PHE A 144 30.22 -9.24 2.66
C PHE A 144 30.86 -9.61 1.33
N SER A 145 31.78 -8.76 0.86
CA SER A 145 32.81 -9.22 -0.05
C SER A 145 33.74 -10.12 0.75
N CYS A 146 33.91 -11.37 0.35
CA CYS A 146 35.23 -11.95 0.33
C CYS A 146 35.25 -13.13 -0.63
N CYS A 147 35.90 -12.93 -1.77
CA CYS A 147 36.63 -13.98 -2.44
C CYS A 147 37.83 -14.36 -1.57
N SER A 148 38.10 -15.66 -1.46
CA SER A 148 39.43 -16.28 -1.47
C SER A 148 39.26 -17.72 -1.93
#